data_AF-A0A7W8YD63-F1
#
_entry.id   AF-A0A7W8YD63-F1
#
_cell.length_a   1.000
_cell.length_b   1.000
_cell.length_c   1.000
_cell.angle_alpha   90.00
_cell.angle_beta   90.00
_cell.angle_gamma   90.00
#
_symmetry.space_group_name_H-M   'P 1'
#
loop_
_entity.id
_entity.type
_entity.pdbx_description
1 polymer ?
#
loop_
_entity_poly.entity_id
_entity_poly.type
_entity_poly.pdbx_seq_one_letter_code
_entity_poly.pdbx_strand_id
1 'polypeptide(L)'
;MATHQSVEEILAKAREEQTKKLDAISALATARQAVITAEANHKKRLEDFKRQLDTELKTIKDNHARSFHAAVTAGNTPTELRKLGLTDPRTTKRAPRTRPQANSPAALPAEHHESEDHHEHQ
;
A
#
# COMPACT_ATOMS: atom_id res chain seq x y z
N MET A 1 12.47 62.10 -5.06
CA MET A 1 13.26 61.89 -6.29
C MET A 1 13.02 60.47 -6.74
N ALA A 2 12.24 60.26 -7.81
CA ALA A 2 12.00 58.93 -8.34
C ALA A 2 13.28 58.43 -9.01
N THR A 3 13.92 57.40 -8.44
CA THR A 3 15.07 56.75 -9.04
C THR A 3 14.59 55.95 -10.24
N HIS A 4 14.61 56.56 -11.43
CA HIS A 4 14.39 55.83 -12.67
C HIS A 4 15.53 54.83 -12.85
N GLN A 5 15.23 53.55 -12.66
CA GLN A 5 16.16 52.45 -12.94
C GLN A 5 16.48 52.43 -14.43
N SER A 6 17.72 52.14 -14.76
CA SER A 6 18.11 51.97 -16.16
C SER A 6 17.42 50.73 -16.75
N VAL A 7 17.24 50.70 -18.07
CA VAL A 7 16.67 49.52 -18.75
C VAL A 7 17.47 48.26 -18.44
N GLU A 8 18.80 48.38 -18.32
CA GLU A 8 19.69 47.27 -17.98
C GLU A 8 19.43 46.74 -16.57
N GLU A 9 19.20 47.62 -15.58
CA GLU A 9 18.86 47.23 -14.20
C GLU A 9 17.51 46.54 -14.12
N ILE A 10 16.51 47.04 -14.88
CA ILE A 10 15.17 46.42 -14.95
C ILE A 10 15.28 45.01 -15.55
N LEU A 11 16.04 44.86 -16.65
CA LEU A 11 16.25 43.56 -17.28
C LEU A 11 17.05 42.59 -16.39
N ALA A 12 18.05 43.09 -15.66
CA ALA A 12 18.82 42.28 -14.72
C ALA A 12 17.93 41.76 -13.57
N LYS A 13 17.09 42.63 -12.99
CA LYS A 13 16.13 42.22 -11.95
C LYS A 13 15.09 41.24 -12.46
N ALA A 14 14.52 41.48 -13.64
CA ALA A 14 13.56 40.57 -14.24
C ALA A 14 14.17 39.18 -14.50
N ARG A 15 15.42 39.13 -14.96
CA ARG A 15 16.17 37.87 -15.13
C ARG A 15 16.41 37.18 -13.80
N GLU A 16 16.88 37.91 -12.78
CA GLU A 16 17.11 37.34 -11.45
C GLU A 16 15.82 36.76 -10.83
N GLU A 17 14.71 37.48 -10.94
CA GLU A 17 13.41 36.98 -10.49
C GLU A 17 12.96 35.75 -11.27
N GLN A 18 13.20 35.72 -12.58
CA GLN A 18 12.87 34.56 -13.41
C GLN A 18 13.74 33.36 -13.04
N THR A 19 15.04 33.54 -12.81
CA THR A 19 15.93 32.50 -12.32
C THR A 19 15.46 31.96 -10.97
N LYS A 20 15.13 32.82 -10.01
CA LYS A 20 14.58 32.40 -8.71
C LYS A 20 13.32 31.56 -8.84
N LYS A 21 12.41 31.94 -9.75
CA LYS A 21 11.19 31.18 -10.04
C LYS A 21 11.51 29.81 -10.62
N LEU A 22 12.44 29.74 -11.57
CA LEU A 22 12.88 28.48 -12.18
C LEU A 22 13.56 27.56 -11.15
N ASP A 23 14.41 28.11 -10.29
CA ASP A 23 15.09 27.36 -9.23
C ASP A 23 14.07 26.78 -8.23
N ALA A 24 13.07 27.56 -7.84
CA ALA A 24 11.99 27.11 -6.96
C ALA A 24 11.17 25.97 -7.60
N ILE A 25 10.84 26.10 -8.89
CA ILE A 25 10.12 25.05 -9.63
C ILE A 25 10.98 23.78 -9.73
N SER A 26 12.27 23.92 -10.02
CA SER A 26 13.22 22.82 -10.08
C SER A 26 13.30 22.08 -8.74
N ALA A 27 13.49 22.83 -7.64
CA ALA A 27 13.53 22.26 -6.30
C ALA A 27 12.24 21.51 -5.94
N LEU A 28 11.07 22.08 -6.26
CA LEU A 28 9.78 21.44 -6.04
C LEU A 28 9.64 20.15 -6.86
N ALA A 29 10.03 20.18 -8.14
CA ALA A 29 9.98 19.01 -9.00
C ALA A 29 10.88 17.89 -8.48
N THR A 30 12.10 18.21 -8.04
CA THR A 30 13.03 17.26 -7.41
C THR A 30 12.44 16.68 -6.12
N ALA A 31 11.88 17.52 -5.25
CA ALA A 31 11.27 17.06 -4.00
C ALA A 31 10.08 16.13 -4.27
N ARG A 32 9.21 16.49 -5.23
CA ARG A 32 8.08 15.64 -5.64
C ARG A 32 8.56 14.29 -6.17
N GLN A 33 9.59 14.28 -7.01
CA GLN A 33 10.14 13.03 -7.54
C GLN A 33 10.74 12.17 -6.43
N ALA A 34 11.44 12.78 -5.46
CA ALA A 34 11.99 12.07 -4.31
C ALA A 34 10.90 11.40 -3.48
N VAL A 35 9.76 12.07 -3.25
CA VAL A 35 8.60 11.49 -2.55
C VAL A 35 8.05 10.28 -3.30
N ILE A 36 7.79 10.41 -4.60
CA ILE A 36 7.28 9.30 -5.43
C ILE A 36 8.22 8.09 -5.37
N THR A 37 9.53 8.34 -5.52
CA THR A 37 10.54 7.28 -5.44
C THR A 37 10.60 6.66 -4.04
N ALA A 38 10.49 7.46 -2.97
CA ALA A 38 10.47 6.95 -1.60
C ALA A 38 9.24 6.07 -1.36
N GLU A 39 8.04 6.51 -1.74
CA GLU A 39 6.80 5.74 -1.59
C GLU A 39 6.87 4.39 -2.31
N ALA A 40 7.35 4.38 -3.56
CA ALA A 40 7.54 3.14 -4.32
C ALA A 40 8.52 2.18 -3.63
N ASN A 41 9.65 2.71 -3.13
CA ASN A 41 10.64 1.92 -2.41
C ASN A 41 10.10 1.37 -1.08
N HIS A 42 9.35 2.19 -0.33
CA HIS A 42 8.75 1.78 0.94
C HIS A 42 7.69 0.69 0.73
N LYS A 43 6.83 0.83 -0.28
CA LYS A 43 5.85 -0.20 -0.63
C LYS A 43 6.52 -1.53 -0.94
N LYS A 44 7.56 -1.52 -1.78
CA LYS A 44 8.34 -2.73 -2.11
C LYS A 44 8.95 -3.36 -0.86
N ARG A 45 9.60 -2.55 0.00
CA ARG A 45 10.19 -3.03 1.25
C ARG A 45 9.18 -3.65 2.20
N LEU A 46 7.97 -3.08 2.31
CA LEU A 46 6.89 -3.65 3.12
C LEU A 46 6.42 -5.01 2.57
N GLU A 47 6.28 -5.13 1.25
CA GLU A 47 5.92 -6.39 0.61
C GLU A 47 7.00 -7.46 0.81
N ASP A 48 8.26 -7.10 0.64
CA ASP A 48 9.40 -8.00 0.86
C ASP A 48 9.49 -8.45 2.32
N PHE A 49 9.35 -7.51 3.27
CA PHE A 49 9.35 -7.82 4.70
C PHE A 49 8.19 -8.73 5.10
N LYS A 50 6.98 -8.48 4.56
CA LYS A 50 5.83 -9.35 4.80
C LYS A 50 6.07 -10.77 4.27
N ARG A 51 6.62 -10.90 3.06
CA ARG A 51 6.98 -12.20 2.47
C ARG A 51 8.02 -12.94 3.31
N GLN A 52 8.99 -12.21 3.85
CA GLN A 52 10.00 -12.78 4.74
C GLN A 52 9.36 -13.32 6.02
N LEU A 53 8.53 -12.52 6.70
CA LEU A 53 7.82 -12.95 7.90
C LEU A 53 6.88 -14.15 7.64
N ASP A 54 6.16 -14.14 6.53
CA ASP A 54 5.28 -15.25 6.15
C ASP A 54 6.09 -16.54 5.93
N THR A 55 7.27 -16.43 5.32
CA THR A 55 8.19 -17.55 5.09
C THR A 55 8.78 -18.09 6.40
N GLU A 56 9.24 -17.20 7.28
CA GLU A 56 9.78 -17.56 8.60
C GLU A 56 8.72 -18.24 9.44
N LEU A 57 7.52 -17.65 9.52
CA LEU A 57 6.41 -18.21 10.28
C LEU A 57 5.96 -19.56 9.73
N LYS A 58 5.95 -19.73 8.41
CA LYS A 58 5.67 -21.03 7.79
C LYS A 58 6.70 -22.07 8.19
N THR A 59 7.99 -21.74 8.09
CA THR A 59 9.10 -22.62 8.48
C THR A 59 8.98 -23.06 9.94
N ILE A 60 8.71 -22.12 10.85
CA ILE A 60 8.52 -22.40 12.27
C ILE A 60 7.32 -23.33 12.49
N LYS A 61 6.19 -23.06 11.83
CA LYS A 61 4.98 -23.90 11.92
C LYS A 61 5.23 -25.32 11.39
N ASP A 62 5.94 -25.45 10.27
CA ASP A 62 6.28 -26.74 9.69
C ASP A 62 7.25 -27.51 10.59
N ASN A 63 8.23 -26.84 11.22
CA ASN A 63 9.11 -27.44 12.22
C ASN A 63 8.34 -27.95 13.44
N HIS A 64 7.39 -27.16 13.94
CA HIS A 64 6.55 -27.57 15.06
C HIS A 64 5.71 -28.81 14.70
N ALA A 65 5.07 -28.82 13.53
CA ALA A 65 4.29 -29.97 13.06
C ALA A 65 5.16 -31.23 12.92
N ARG A 66 6.37 -31.09 12.34
CA ARG A 66 7.33 -32.20 12.23
C ARG A 66 7.74 -32.74 13.60
N SER A 67 8.03 -31.85 14.55
CA SER A 67 8.43 -32.24 15.90
C SER A 67 7.31 -32.94 16.66
N PHE A 68 6.08 -32.45 16.53
CA PHE A 68 4.90 -33.10 17.10
C PHE A 68 4.70 -34.51 16.52
N HIS A 69 4.79 -34.66 15.19
CA HIS A 69 4.70 -35.97 14.56
C HIS A 69 5.82 -36.92 15.00
N ALA A 70 7.06 -36.43 15.13
CA ALA A 70 8.17 -37.23 15.65
C ALA A 70 7.92 -37.73 17.08
N ALA A 71 7.35 -36.89 17.95
CA ALA A 71 6.99 -37.28 19.31
C ALA A 71 5.91 -38.37 19.34
N VAL A 72 4.94 -38.30 18.42
CA VAL A 72 3.91 -39.34 18.25
C VAL A 72 4.54 -40.65 17.75
N THR A 73 5.42 -40.58 16.75
CA THR A 73 6.15 -41.75 16.24
C THR A 73 7.05 -42.38 17.31
N ALA A 74 7.58 -41.60 18.24
CA ALA A 74 8.35 -42.07 19.39
C ALA A 74 7.49 -42.75 20.48
N GLY A 75 6.16 -42.86 20.29
CA GLY A 75 5.26 -43.59 21.18
C GLY A 75 4.38 -42.73 22.09
N ASN A 76 4.49 -41.40 22.02
CA ASN A 76 3.57 -40.54 22.79
C ASN A 76 2.19 -40.52 22.13
N THR A 77 1.13 -40.56 22.94
CA THR A 77 -0.22 -40.34 22.43
C THR A 77 -0.52 -38.84 22.27
N PRO A 78 -1.36 -38.45 21.29
CA PRO A 78 -1.79 -37.05 21.15
C PRO A 78 -2.46 -36.47 22.41
N THR A 79 -3.09 -37.32 23.22
CA THR A 79 -3.73 -36.93 24.48
C THR A 79 -2.71 -36.59 25.56
N GLU A 80 -1.62 -37.35 25.66
CA GLU A 80 -0.52 -37.06 26.59
C GLU A 80 0.19 -35.75 26.21
N LEU A 81 0.50 -35.57 24.93
CA LEU A 81 1.07 -34.31 24.43
C LEU A 81 0.15 -33.13 24.73
N ARG A 82 -1.17 -33.28 24.55
CA ARG A 82 -2.15 -32.24 24.89
C ARG A 82 -2.18 -31.92 26.38
N LYS A 83 -2.06 -32.91 27.27
CA LYS A 83 -1.97 -32.68 28.73
C LYS A 83 -0.73 -31.86 29.10
N LEU A 84 0.34 -31.98 28.32
CA LEU A 84 1.56 -31.19 28.45
C LEU A 84 1.48 -29.82 27.76
N GLY A 85 0.34 -29.45 27.18
CA GLY A 85 0.16 -28.20 26.43
C GLY A 85 0.74 -28.23 25.01
N LEU A 86 1.25 -29.38 24.55
CA LEU A 86 1.79 -29.58 23.21
C LEU A 86 0.65 -30.02 22.28
N THR A 87 0.04 -29.07 21.60
CA THR A 87 -1.08 -29.33 20.68
C THR A 87 -0.62 -29.38 19.23
N ASP A 88 -1.27 -30.23 18.43
CA ASP A 88 -1.02 -30.28 16.98
C ASP A 88 -1.30 -28.91 16.33
N PRO A 89 -0.28 -28.26 15.73
CA PRO A 89 -0.41 -26.93 15.13
C PRO A 89 -1.37 -26.88 13.92
N ARG A 90 -1.78 -28.02 13.36
CA ARG A 90 -2.69 -28.09 12.19
C ARG A 90 -4.17 -28.06 12.58
N THR A 91 -4.49 -28.32 13.85
CA THR A 91 -5.88 -28.43 14.33
C THR A 91 -6.54 -27.09 14.67
N THR A 92 -5.78 -26.00 14.79
CA THR A 92 -6.28 -24.67 15.16
C THR A 92 -6.82 -23.83 13.98
N LYS A 93 -7.13 -24.46 12.83
CA LYS A 93 -7.66 -23.78 11.64
C LYS A 93 -9.15 -23.39 11.75
N ARG A 94 -9.50 -22.49 12.66
CA ARG A 94 -10.67 -21.61 12.47
C ARG A 94 -10.36 -20.23 13.00
N ALA A 95 -9.64 -19.45 12.20
CA ALA A 95 -9.71 -18.00 12.36
C ALA A 95 -11.15 -17.56 12.05
N PRO A 96 -11.83 -16.81 12.94
CA PRO A 96 -13.17 -16.31 12.67
C PRO A 96 -13.13 -15.44 11.41
N ARG A 97 -13.97 -15.74 10.42
CA ARG A 97 -14.20 -14.87 9.25
C ARG A 97 -14.86 -13.59 9.76
N THR A 98 -14.09 -12.54 9.95
CA THR A 98 -14.63 -11.19 10.12
C THR A 98 -15.36 -10.83 8.83
N ARG A 99 -16.70 -10.91 8.84
CA ARG A 99 -17.55 -10.38 7.76
C ARG A 99 -17.46 -8.84 7.84
N PRO A 100 -16.96 -8.14 6.82
CA PRO A 100 -17.17 -6.70 6.76
C PRO A 100 -18.67 -6.45 6.61
N GLN A 101 -19.27 -5.71 7.56
CA GLN A 101 -20.58 -5.11 7.33
C GLN A 101 -20.43 -4.10 6.21
N ALA A 102 -21.06 -4.37 5.07
CA ALA A 102 -21.27 -3.38 4.04
C ALA A 102 -22.27 -2.34 4.57
N ASN A 103 -21.76 -1.21 5.03
CA ASN A 103 -22.56 0.02 5.07
C ASN A 103 -22.67 0.52 3.62
N SER A 104 -23.72 0.08 2.92
CA SER A 104 -24.15 0.72 1.68
C SER A 104 -25.13 1.84 2.04
N PRO A 105 -24.77 3.12 1.82
CA PRO A 105 -25.75 4.19 1.83
C PRO A 105 -26.66 4.07 0.59
N ALA A 106 -27.97 4.08 0.82
CA ALA A 106 -28.96 4.19 -0.23
C ALA A 106 -28.79 5.54 -0.95
N ALA A 107 -28.54 5.49 -2.26
CA ALA A 107 -28.61 6.63 -3.16
C ALA A 107 -29.58 6.28 -4.30
N LEU A 108 -30.41 7.27 -4.63
CA LEU A 108 -31.68 7.25 -5.37
C LEU A 108 -31.60 6.73 -6.81
N PRO A 109 -32.74 6.30 -7.40
CA PRO A 109 -32.79 5.83 -8.78
C PRO A 109 -32.53 6.98 -9.76
N ALA A 110 -31.54 6.78 -10.64
CA ALA A 110 -31.33 7.63 -11.80
C ALA A 110 -32.34 7.22 -12.89
N GLU A 111 -33.14 8.20 -13.28
CA GLU A 111 -34.12 8.15 -14.36
C GLU A 111 -33.51 7.61 -15.66
N HIS A 112 -34.19 6.64 -16.27
CA HIS A 112 -33.98 6.23 -17.65
C HIS A 112 -34.38 7.38 -18.57
N HIS A 113 -33.41 8.06 -19.17
CA HIS A 113 -33.65 8.92 -20.32
C HIS A 113 -33.57 8.06 -21.58
N GLU A 114 -34.73 7.60 -22.05
CA GLU A 114 -34.91 7.12 -23.42
C GLU A 114 -34.65 8.30 -24.36
N SER A 115 -33.67 8.15 -25.26
CA SER A 115 -33.52 9.04 -26.41
C SER A 115 -33.78 8.20 -27.65
N GLU A 116 -35.05 8.17 -28.03
CA GLU A 116 -35.49 7.83 -29.38
C GLU A 116 -35.05 8.93 -30.37
N ASP A 117 -34.71 8.46 -31.57
CA ASP A 117 -34.67 9.15 -32.86
C ASP A 117 -33.81 10.40 -33.06
N HIS A 118 -32.81 10.28 -33.94
CA HIS A 118 -32.82 10.97 -35.24
C HIS A 118 -31.67 10.40 -36.12
N HIS A 119 -32.00 9.39 -36.93
CA HIS A 119 -31.18 8.99 -38.07
C HIS A 119 -31.56 9.89 -39.26
N GLU A 120 -30.87 11.01 -39.41
CA GLU A 120 -30.71 11.66 -40.71
C GLU A 120 -29.22 11.74 -40.97
N HIS A 121 -28.73 11.12 -42.05
CA HIS A 121 -27.75 11.70 -42.97
C HIS A 121 -27.47 10.74 -44.13
N GLN A 122 -27.89 11.20 -45.32
CA GLN A 122 -27.24 11.13 -46.64
C GLN A 122 -26.89 9.76 -47.25
#